data_AF-A0A922EF05-F1
#
_entry.id   AF-A0A922EF05-F1
#
_cell.length_a   1.000
_cell.length_b   1.000
_cell.length_c   1.000
_cell.angle_alpha   90.00
_cell.angle_beta   90.00
_cell.angle_gamma   90.00
#
_symmetry.space_group_name_H-M   'P 1'
#
loop_
_entity.id
_entity.type
_entity.pdbx_description
1 polymer ?
#
loop_
_entity_poly.entity_id
_entity_poly.type
_entity_poly.pdbx_seq_one_letter_code
_entity_poly.pdbx_strand_id
1 'polypeptide(L)'
;MHVLQIYNPSSLEYMNNIKTLWVLDIFYIVGWLAIIFAEGAWLLDLGRLSLGIGFGLTCYVGPVYLAEITPKNVRGLLMSISQSMTGYGASFTFLVGSFVTWRSLAIIGCIPSLLLLLALFFIPESPRWLDYIENQRLQQNSDDNVLNLFRRKYLHIVIIGVGLMVVQTSDGLCGFLFYMSEIFDSAGISSTLGFILVAVVQIPSFVLTAALIDKFGRRTLLMASATGQCLGCFLTGLSYFLQVYKFEGIYCDTPYDK
;
A
#
# COMPACT_ATOMS: atom_id res chain seq x y z
N MET A 1 -12.13 -40.70 -20.92
CA MET A 1 -10.93 -39.87 -21.13
C MET A 1 -11.35 -38.45 -21.56
N HIS A 2 -12.22 -37.80 -20.78
CA HIS A 2 -12.90 -36.55 -21.16
C HIS A 2 -13.11 -35.58 -19.98
N VAL A 3 -12.30 -35.71 -18.90
CA VAL A 3 -12.45 -34.89 -17.68
C VAL A 3 -11.12 -34.22 -17.26
N LEU A 4 -10.01 -34.46 -17.97
CA LEU A 4 -8.68 -33.96 -17.58
C LEU A 4 -8.18 -32.75 -18.38
N GLN A 5 -9.01 -32.16 -19.25
CA GLN A 5 -8.64 -30.96 -20.02
C GLN A 5 -9.18 -29.64 -19.42
N ILE A 6 -9.83 -29.67 -18.26
CA ILE A 6 -10.37 -28.48 -17.58
C ILE A 6 -9.39 -27.93 -16.50
N TYR A 7 -8.20 -28.52 -16.36
CA TYR A 7 -7.19 -28.01 -15.43
C TYR A 7 -6.11 -27.22 -16.17
N ASN A 8 -6.50 -26.07 -16.72
CA ASN A 8 -5.54 -25.09 -17.24
C ASN A 8 -5.28 -24.06 -16.12
N PRO A 9 -4.06 -23.97 -15.55
CA PRO A 9 -3.78 -23.16 -14.35
C PRO A 9 -4.14 -21.68 -14.51
N SER A 10 -4.02 -21.13 -15.72
CA SER A 10 -4.38 -19.74 -16.02
C SER A 10 -5.88 -19.46 -15.89
N SER A 11 -6.76 -20.39 -16.28
CA SER A 11 -8.22 -20.22 -16.12
C SER A 11 -8.69 -20.30 -14.67
N LEU A 12 -7.96 -21.06 -13.83
CA LEU A 12 -8.19 -21.13 -12.38
C LEU A 12 -7.77 -19.83 -11.69
N GLU A 13 -6.67 -19.21 -12.13
CA GLU A 13 -6.18 -17.93 -11.60
C GLU A 13 -7.12 -16.75 -11.92
N TYR A 14 -7.82 -16.76 -13.06
CA TYR A 14 -8.74 -15.70 -13.46
C TYR A 14 -10.12 -15.78 -12.80
N MET A 15 -10.72 -16.98 -12.74
CA MET A 15 -11.93 -17.23 -11.93
C MET A 15 -11.68 -17.07 -10.43
N ASN A 16 -10.41 -17.05 -10.00
CA ASN A 16 -10.02 -16.78 -8.63
C ASN A 16 -10.19 -15.31 -8.26
N ASN A 17 -9.91 -14.32 -9.12
CA ASN A 17 -9.77 -12.92 -8.66
C ASN A 17 -10.96 -12.37 -7.85
N ILE A 18 -12.21 -12.56 -8.30
CA ILE A 18 -13.40 -12.11 -7.54
C ILE A 18 -13.60 -12.97 -6.28
N LYS A 19 -13.42 -14.29 -6.37
CA LYS A 19 -13.48 -15.19 -5.20
C LYS A 19 -12.39 -14.86 -4.18
N THR A 20 -11.22 -14.44 -4.65
CA THR A 20 -10.12 -13.93 -3.84
C THR A 20 -10.58 -12.65 -3.17
N LEU A 21 -11.16 -11.68 -3.88
CA LEU A 21 -11.72 -10.46 -3.27
C LEU A 21 -12.74 -10.77 -2.16
N TRP A 22 -13.63 -11.77 -2.33
CA TRP A 22 -14.51 -12.25 -1.25
C TRP A 22 -13.73 -12.76 -0.04
N VAL A 23 -12.73 -13.61 -0.27
CA VAL A 23 -11.87 -14.15 0.79
C VAL A 23 -11.13 -13.03 1.52
N LEU A 24 -10.63 -12.02 0.79
CA LEU A 24 -9.94 -10.86 1.37
C LEU A 24 -10.86 -10.05 2.27
N ASP A 25 -12.08 -9.77 1.81
CA ASP A 25 -13.02 -8.99 2.58
C ASP A 25 -13.44 -9.70 3.88
N ILE A 26 -13.55 -11.03 3.86
CA ILE A 26 -13.73 -11.84 5.08
C ILE A 26 -12.58 -11.64 6.06
N PHE A 27 -11.32 -11.66 5.60
CA PHE A 27 -10.16 -11.39 6.47
C PHE A 27 -10.18 -9.98 7.06
N TYR A 28 -10.69 -8.99 6.32
CA TYR A 28 -10.87 -7.63 6.82
C TYR A 28 -11.95 -7.53 7.90
N ILE A 29 -13.13 -8.11 7.65
CA ILE A 29 -14.24 -8.12 8.62
C ILE A 29 -13.82 -8.84 9.90
N VAL A 30 -13.18 -10.02 9.79
CA VAL A 30 -12.68 -10.77 10.95
C VAL A 30 -11.61 -9.96 11.70
N GLY A 31 -10.70 -9.31 10.98
CA GLY A 31 -9.64 -8.49 11.58
C GLY A 31 -10.19 -7.29 12.37
N TRP A 32 -11.15 -6.56 11.79
CA TRP A 32 -11.80 -5.43 12.46
C TRP A 32 -12.65 -5.88 13.66
N LEU A 33 -13.42 -6.96 13.53
CA LEU A 33 -14.20 -7.51 14.64
C LEU A 33 -13.29 -7.95 15.79
N ALA A 34 -12.17 -8.62 15.50
CA ALA A 34 -11.19 -9.01 16.51
C ALA A 34 -10.60 -7.81 17.27
N ILE A 35 -10.33 -6.69 16.57
CA ILE A 35 -9.83 -5.45 17.20
C ILE A 35 -10.92 -4.79 18.05
N ILE A 36 -12.18 -4.78 17.61
CA ILE A 36 -13.30 -4.19 18.36
C ILE A 36 -13.53 -4.91 19.69
N PHE A 37 -13.50 -6.26 19.67
CA PHE A 37 -13.67 -7.10 20.86
C PHE A 37 -12.38 -7.37 21.63
N ALA A 38 -11.27 -6.72 21.27
CA ALA A 38 -9.99 -6.91 21.93
C ALA A 38 -10.02 -6.41 23.39
N GLU A 39 -10.07 -7.37 24.31
CA GLU A 39 -9.85 -7.16 25.76
C GLU A 39 -8.41 -7.50 26.18
N GLY A 40 -7.65 -8.19 25.32
CA GLY A 40 -6.25 -8.57 25.58
C GLY A 40 -5.36 -8.42 24.36
N ALA A 41 -4.04 -8.38 24.59
CA ALA A 41 -3.03 -8.19 23.54
C ALA A 41 -3.09 -9.26 22.45
N TRP A 42 -3.33 -10.52 22.81
CA TRP A 42 -3.40 -11.61 21.85
C TRP A 42 -4.49 -11.44 20.78
N LEU A 43 -5.70 -11.03 21.19
CA LEU A 43 -6.81 -10.82 20.27
C LEU A 43 -6.58 -9.59 19.37
N LEU A 44 -5.93 -8.56 19.92
CA LEU A 44 -5.52 -7.38 19.16
C LEU A 44 -4.48 -7.73 18.08
N ASP A 45 -3.46 -8.52 18.44
CA ASP A 45 -2.40 -8.92 17.52
C ASP A 45 -2.91 -9.88 16.44
N LEU A 46 -3.81 -10.80 16.79
CA LEU A 46 -4.50 -11.64 15.81
C LEU A 46 -5.33 -10.81 14.83
N GLY A 47 -6.03 -9.79 15.31
CA GLY A 47 -6.78 -8.87 14.46
C GLY A 47 -5.86 -8.11 13.49
N ARG A 48 -4.74 -7.60 13.98
CA ARG A 48 -3.71 -6.93 13.15
C ARG A 48 -3.08 -7.86 12.13
N LEU A 49 -2.81 -9.11 12.50
CA LEU A 49 -2.28 -10.13 11.59
C LEU A 49 -3.29 -10.43 10.47
N SER A 50 -4.57 -10.59 10.80
CA SER A 50 -5.64 -10.79 9.81
C SER A 50 -5.76 -9.61 8.85
N LEU A 51 -5.78 -8.38 9.38
CA LEU A 51 -5.79 -7.16 8.56
C LEU A 51 -4.54 -7.05 7.68
N GLY A 52 -3.37 -7.46 8.18
CA GLY A 52 -2.13 -7.48 7.42
C GLY A 52 -2.17 -8.42 6.22
N ILE A 53 -2.72 -9.64 6.40
CA ILE A 53 -2.93 -10.60 5.30
C ILE A 53 -3.90 -10.02 4.27
N GLY A 54 -5.02 -9.45 4.73
CA GLY A 54 -6.00 -8.78 3.87
C GLY A 54 -5.38 -7.64 3.05
N PHE A 55 -4.61 -6.76 3.69
CA PHE A 55 -3.96 -5.62 3.04
C PHE A 55 -2.90 -6.04 2.03
N GLY A 56 -2.03 -6.98 2.38
CA GLY A 56 -0.99 -7.46 1.46
C GLY A 56 -1.58 -8.05 0.17
N LEU A 57 -2.66 -8.81 0.29
CA LEU A 57 -3.34 -9.39 -0.87
C LEU A 57 -4.14 -8.35 -1.66
N THR A 58 -4.82 -7.40 -1.00
CA THR A 58 -5.55 -6.33 -1.68
C THR A 58 -4.63 -5.42 -2.50
N CYS A 59 -3.43 -5.12 -2.01
CA CYS A 59 -2.43 -4.36 -2.75
C CYS A 59 -1.99 -5.04 -4.06
N TYR A 60 -2.13 -6.37 -4.15
CA TYR A 60 -1.87 -7.13 -5.36
C TYR A 60 -3.11 -7.26 -6.25
N VAL A 61 -4.22 -7.77 -5.69
CA VAL A 61 -5.43 -8.13 -6.46
C VAL A 61 -6.16 -6.88 -6.96
N GLY A 62 -6.22 -5.80 -6.18
CA GLY A 62 -6.96 -4.58 -6.56
C GLY A 62 -6.45 -3.94 -7.86
N PRO A 63 -5.16 -3.61 -7.97
CA PRO A 63 -4.58 -3.06 -9.18
C PRO A 63 -4.64 -4.02 -10.39
N VAL A 64 -4.49 -5.34 -10.16
CA VAL A 64 -4.60 -6.35 -11.22
C VAL A 64 -6.02 -6.40 -11.77
N TYR A 65 -7.02 -6.48 -10.91
CA TYR A 65 -8.44 -6.48 -11.27
C TYR A 65 -8.83 -5.21 -12.02
N LEU A 66 -8.40 -4.05 -11.53
CA LEU A 66 -8.64 -2.77 -12.19
C LEU A 66 -7.97 -2.73 -13.58
N ALA A 67 -6.73 -3.21 -13.71
CA ALA A 67 -6.02 -3.28 -14.98
C ALA A 67 -6.71 -4.22 -15.99
N GLU A 68 -7.40 -5.25 -15.52
CA GLU A 68 -8.16 -6.20 -16.34
C GLU A 68 -9.45 -5.62 -16.89
N ILE A 69 -10.21 -4.85 -16.09
CA ILE A 69 -11.47 -4.25 -16.55
C ILE A 69 -11.23 -3.02 -17.43
N THR A 70 -10.13 -2.29 -17.19
CA THR A 70 -9.90 -1.01 -17.85
C THR A 70 -9.41 -1.18 -19.30
N PRO A 71 -9.94 -0.40 -20.26
CA PRO A 71 -9.43 -0.42 -21.63
C PRO A 71 -8.01 0.14 -21.72
N LYS A 72 -7.22 -0.37 -22.69
CA LYS A 72 -5.76 -0.15 -22.77
C LYS A 72 -5.35 1.33 -22.84
N ASN A 73 -6.21 2.18 -23.39
CA ASN A 73 -6.00 3.62 -23.59
C ASN A 73 -6.06 4.45 -22.29
N VAL A 74 -6.87 4.05 -21.31
CA VAL A 74 -7.03 4.79 -20.03
C VAL A 74 -6.54 4.00 -18.81
N ARG A 75 -6.02 2.77 -19.02
CA ARG A 75 -5.50 1.89 -17.96
C ARG A 75 -4.50 2.59 -17.05
N GLY A 76 -3.58 3.36 -17.64
CA GLY A 76 -2.57 4.09 -16.88
C GLY A 76 -3.16 5.13 -15.93
N LEU A 77 -4.17 5.87 -16.39
CA LEU A 77 -4.83 6.93 -15.62
C LEU A 77 -5.69 6.36 -14.50
N LEU A 78 -6.50 5.33 -14.80
CA LEU A 78 -7.42 4.76 -13.79
C LEU A 78 -6.65 4.12 -12.62
N MET A 79 -5.52 3.47 -12.91
CA MET A 79 -4.61 2.93 -11.89
C MET A 79 -4.07 4.05 -10.99
N SER A 80 -3.64 5.18 -11.56
CA SER A 80 -3.14 6.33 -10.78
C SER A 80 -4.23 6.96 -9.91
N ILE A 81 -5.46 7.05 -10.42
CA ILE A 81 -6.62 7.54 -9.66
C ILE A 81 -6.88 6.61 -8.47
N SER A 82 -6.87 5.29 -8.67
CA SER A 82 -7.10 4.32 -7.59
C SER A 82 -6.03 4.39 -6.48
N GLN A 83 -4.76 4.55 -6.86
CA GLN A 83 -3.66 4.73 -5.91
C GLN A 83 -3.83 6.03 -5.11
N SER A 84 -4.28 7.11 -5.77
CA SER A 84 -4.53 8.40 -5.12
C SER A 84 -5.71 8.33 -4.15
N MET A 85 -6.77 7.59 -4.48
CA MET A 85 -7.90 7.32 -3.57
C MET A 85 -7.46 6.62 -2.28
N THR A 86 -6.54 5.66 -2.39
CA THR A 86 -5.95 5.00 -1.22
C THR A 86 -5.23 6.02 -0.32
N GLY A 87 -4.49 6.94 -0.94
CA GLY A 87 -3.84 8.06 -0.24
C GLY A 87 -4.82 8.98 0.50
N TYR A 88 -5.93 9.38 -0.15
CA TYR A 88 -6.98 10.16 0.51
C TYR A 88 -7.63 9.41 1.68
N GLY A 89 -7.83 8.09 1.55
CA GLY A 89 -8.34 7.24 2.64
C GLY A 89 -7.40 7.20 3.84
N ALA A 90 -6.09 7.10 3.61
CA ALA A 90 -5.09 7.17 4.68
C ALA A 90 -5.12 8.53 5.40
N SER A 91 -5.13 9.64 4.64
CA SER A 91 -5.23 11.00 5.20
C SER A 91 -6.50 11.19 6.03
N PHE A 92 -7.64 10.68 5.55
CA PHE A 92 -8.90 10.72 6.28
C PHE A 92 -8.80 9.96 7.60
N THR A 93 -8.15 8.80 7.59
CA THR A 93 -7.92 8.00 8.80
C THR A 93 -7.06 8.74 9.84
N PHE A 94 -6.02 9.46 9.41
CA PHE A 94 -5.22 10.29 10.33
C PHE A 94 -6.02 11.45 10.93
N LEU A 95 -6.89 12.10 10.15
CA LEU A 95 -7.77 13.16 10.66
C LEU A 95 -8.75 12.61 11.69
N VAL A 96 -9.46 11.53 11.36
CA VAL A 96 -10.45 10.93 12.27
C VAL A 96 -9.75 10.38 13.52
N GLY A 97 -8.60 9.72 13.35
CA GLY A 97 -7.80 9.18 14.45
C GLY A 97 -7.29 10.24 15.42
N SER A 98 -7.19 11.50 14.99
CA SER A 98 -6.80 12.60 15.88
C SER A 98 -7.89 12.98 16.91
N PHE A 99 -9.16 12.71 16.62
CA PHE A 99 -10.30 13.07 17.48
C PHE A 99 -10.97 11.86 18.14
N VAL A 100 -10.69 10.65 17.65
CA VAL A 100 -11.44 9.44 17.99
C VAL A 100 -10.53 8.40 18.64
N THR A 101 -11.05 7.72 19.66
CA THR A 101 -10.35 6.60 20.32
C THR A 101 -10.14 5.42 19.36
N TRP A 102 -9.08 4.64 19.56
CA TRP A 102 -8.72 3.48 18.72
C TRP A 102 -9.87 2.48 18.49
N ARG A 103 -10.78 2.29 19.47
CA ARG A 103 -11.96 1.43 19.33
C ARG A 103 -12.98 1.97 18.33
N SER A 104 -13.35 3.25 18.43
CA SER A 104 -14.29 3.82 17.46
C SER A 104 -13.65 4.02 16.09
N LEU A 105 -12.33 4.22 16.01
CA LEU A 105 -11.60 4.17 14.75
C LEU A 105 -11.71 2.79 14.09
N ALA A 106 -11.65 1.71 14.87
CA ALA A 106 -11.87 0.35 14.36
C ALA A 106 -13.30 0.12 13.86
N ILE A 107 -14.30 0.68 14.54
CA ILE A 107 -15.70 0.64 14.07
C ILE A 107 -15.84 1.37 12.73
N ILE A 108 -15.25 2.57 12.62
CA ILE A 108 -15.24 3.34 11.37
C ILE A 108 -14.52 2.57 10.25
N GLY A 109 -13.42 1.88 10.57
CA GLY A 109 -12.68 1.04 9.63
C GLY A 109 -13.45 -0.19 9.13
N CYS A 110 -14.44 -0.68 9.89
CA CYS A 110 -15.31 -1.77 9.47
C CYS A 110 -16.33 -1.35 8.40
N ILE A 111 -16.72 -0.08 8.36
CA ILE A 111 -17.71 0.45 7.41
C ILE A 111 -17.30 0.24 5.93
N PRO A 112 -16.09 0.63 5.48
CA PRO A 112 -15.69 0.42 4.09
C PRO A 112 -15.60 -1.07 3.72
N SER A 113 -15.26 -1.96 4.64
CA SER A 113 -15.28 -3.42 4.40
C SER A 113 -16.70 -3.92 4.15
N LEU A 114 -17.66 -3.52 4.98
CA LEU A 114 -19.07 -3.88 4.76
C LEU A 114 -19.64 -3.29 3.47
N LEU A 115 -19.21 -2.08 3.10
CA LEU A 115 -19.59 -1.46 1.83
C LEU A 115 -18.99 -2.19 0.64
N LEU A 116 -17.74 -2.66 0.74
CA LEU A 116 -17.08 -3.47 -0.29
C LEU A 116 -17.79 -4.81 -0.46
N LEU A 117 -18.19 -5.47 0.63
CA LEU A 117 -18.99 -6.69 0.61
C LEU A 117 -20.29 -6.52 -0.20
N LEU A 118 -21.01 -5.42 0.06
CA LEU A 118 -22.25 -5.09 -0.66
C LEU A 118 -21.97 -4.74 -2.13
N ALA A 119 -20.89 -4.00 -2.40
CA ALA A 119 -20.50 -3.65 -3.76
C ALA A 119 -20.10 -4.87 -4.59
N LEU A 120 -19.48 -5.89 -3.98
CA LEU A 120 -19.08 -7.12 -4.67
C LEU A 120 -20.26 -7.90 -5.27
N PHE A 121 -21.46 -7.81 -4.67
CA PHE A 121 -22.66 -8.41 -5.25
C PHE A 121 -23.10 -7.75 -6.57
N PHE A 122 -22.78 -6.47 -6.76
CA PHE A 122 -23.19 -5.71 -7.93
C PHE A 122 -22.17 -5.73 -9.06
N ILE A 123 -20.92 -6.10 -8.75
CA ILE A 123 -19.82 -6.11 -9.70
C ILE A 123 -19.91 -7.37 -10.58
N PRO A 124 -20.22 -7.24 -11.88
CA PRO A 124 -20.26 -8.39 -12.78
C PRO A 124 -18.85 -8.97 -12.99
N GLU A 125 -18.78 -10.28 -13.17
CA GLU A 125 -17.52 -10.98 -13.45
C GLU A 125 -16.80 -10.36 -14.67
N SER A 126 -15.47 -10.20 -14.59
CA SER A 126 -14.72 -9.51 -15.64
C SER A 126 -14.84 -10.27 -16.97
N PRO A 127 -15.46 -9.69 -18.02
CA PRO A 127 -15.87 -10.45 -19.22
C PRO A 127 -14.73 -10.73 -20.22
N ARG A 128 -13.46 -10.53 -19.83
CA ARG A 128 -12.31 -10.52 -20.74
C ARG A 128 -11.75 -11.91 -21.10
N TRP A 129 -12.38 -12.97 -20.58
CA TRP A 129 -12.00 -14.36 -20.79
C TRP A 129 -12.09 -14.81 -22.26
N LEU A 130 -13.09 -14.30 -23.01
CA LEU A 130 -13.32 -14.71 -24.40
C LEU A 130 -12.23 -14.20 -25.37
N ASP A 131 -11.81 -12.94 -25.21
CA ASP A 131 -10.72 -12.36 -26.01
C ASP A 131 -9.33 -12.95 -25.66
N TYR A 132 -9.13 -13.34 -24.40
CA TYR A 132 -7.87 -13.92 -23.94
C TYR A 132 -7.68 -15.35 -24.45
N ILE A 133 -8.74 -16.18 -24.48
CA ILE A 133 -8.68 -17.54 -25.03
C ILE A 133 -8.36 -17.52 -26.53
N GLU A 134 -8.94 -16.60 -27.29
CA GLU A 134 -8.72 -16.54 -28.75
C GLU A 134 -7.29 -16.12 -29.09
N ASN A 135 -6.71 -15.18 -28.32
CA ASN A 135 -5.32 -14.77 -28.49
C ASN A 135 -4.31 -15.80 -27.91
N GLN A 136 -4.65 -16.54 -26.85
CA GLN A 136 -3.79 -17.58 -26.29
C GLN A 136 -3.64 -18.79 -27.20
N ARG A 137 -4.69 -19.18 -27.97
CA ARG A 137 -4.56 -20.25 -28.98
C ARG A 137 -3.49 -19.97 -30.03
N LEU A 138 -3.16 -18.70 -30.30
CA LEU A 138 -2.09 -18.30 -31.21
C LEU A 138 -0.69 -18.31 -30.55
N GLN A 139 -0.61 -18.20 -29.22
CA GLN A 139 0.65 -18.15 -28.45
C GLN A 139 1.05 -19.46 -27.77
N GLN A 140 0.17 -20.46 -27.72
CA GLN A 140 0.37 -21.76 -27.07
C GLN A 140 1.49 -22.64 -27.67
N ASN A 141 2.26 -22.12 -28.63
CA ASN A 141 3.45 -22.77 -29.21
C ASN A 141 4.78 -22.38 -28.50
N SER A 142 4.73 -21.58 -27.43
CA SER A 142 5.90 -21.25 -26.60
C SER A 142 5.78 -21.92 -25.23
N ASP A 143 6.76 -22.77 -24.89
CA ASP A 143 6.89 -23.42 -23.58
C ASP A 143 7.09 -22.36 -22.47
N ASP A 144 6.01 -21.87 -21.86
CA ASP A 144 6.02 -20.84 -20.83
C ASP A 144 6.38 -21.39 -19.44
N ASN A 145 7.64 -21.78 -19.26
CA ASN A 145 8.17 -22.05 -17.92
C ASN A 145 8.63 -20.74 -17.25
N VAL A 146 8.31 -20.55 -15.96
CA VAL A 146 8.76 -19.39 -15.14
C VAL A 146 10.29 -19.20 -15.20
N LEU A 147 11.03 -20.29 -15.39
CA LEU A 147 12.48 -20.30 -15.59
C LEU A 147 12.94 -19.53 -16.84
N ASN A 148 12.07 -19.32 -17.84
CA ASN A 148 12.39 -18.49 -19.01
C ASN A 148 12.57 -17.00 -18.66
N LEU A 149 11.96 -16.53 -17.56
CA LEU A 149 12.14 -15.17 -17.04
C LEU A 149 13.57 -14.94 -16.54
N PHE A 150 14.26 -16.00 -16.11
CA PHE A 150 15.67 -15.95 -15.69
C PHE A 150 16.67 -15.99 -16.85
N ARG A 151 16.22 -16.05 -18.11
CA ARG A 151 17.15 -15.86 -19.24
C ARG A 151 17.70 -14.44 -19.21
N ARG A 152 19.01 -14.29 -19.48
CA ARG A 152 19.75 -13.01 -19.49
C ARG A 152 19.06 -11.88 -20.29
N LYS A 153 18.26 -12.24 -21.31
CA LYS A 153 17.45 -11.33 -22.12
C LYS A 153 16.31 -10.65 -21.33
N TYR A 154 15.65 -11.36 -20.43
CA TYR A 154 14.51 -10.86 -19.62
C TYR A 154 14.93 -10.49 -18.19
N LEU A 155 16.01 -11.10 -17.70
CA LEU A 155 16.53 -10.93 -16.35
C LEU A 155 16.82 -9.45 -16.01
N HIS A 156 17.29 -8.63 -16.95
CA HIS A 156 17.50 -7.20 -16.72
C HIS A 156 16.19 -6.45 -16.41
N ILE A 157 15.10 -6.79 -17.09
CA ILE A 157 13.78 -6.17 -16.86
C ILE A 157 13.22 -6.63 -15.52
N VAL A 158 13.39 -7.91 -15.18
CA VAL A 158 12.97 -8.47 -13.89
C VAL A 158 13.75 -7.85 -12.74
N ILE A 159 15.08 -7.74 -12.84
CA ILE A 159 15.92 -7.08 -11.82
C ILE A 159 15.52 -5.63 -11.63
N ILE A 160 15.30 -4.87 -12.70
CA ILE A 160 14.86 -3.47 -12.59
C ILE A 160 13.48 -3.40 -11.93
N GLY A 161 12.53 -4.24 -12.33
CA GLY A 161 11.18 -4.26 -11.76
C GLY A 161 11.17 -4.63 -10.27
N VAL A 162 11.80 -5.74 -9.90
CA VAL A 162 11.89 -6.21 -8.52
C VAL A 162 12.72 -5.25 -7.66
N GLY A 163 13.88 -4.81 -8.16
CA GLY A 163 14.74 -3.86 -7.47
C GLY A 163 14.03 -2.53 -7.21
N LEU A 164 13.26 -2.03 -8.18
CA LEU A 164 12.46 -0.82 -8.01
C LEU A 164 11.36 -1.02 -6.96
N MET A 165 10.73 -2.19 -6.86
CA MET A 165 9.73 -2.48 -5.81
C MET A 165 10.38 -2.52 -4.43
N VAL A 166 11.52 -3.19 -4.28
CA VAL A 166 12.25 -3.27 -2.99
C VAL A 166 12.70 -1.89 -2.51
N VAL A 167 13.22 -1.06 -3.41
CA VAL A 167 13.62 0.31 -3.08
C VAL A 167 12.41 1.15 -2.67
N GLN A 168 11.28 1.02 -3.39
CA GLN A 168 10.05 1.76 -3.05
C GLN A 168 9.44 1.34 -1.71
N THR A 169 9.47 0.07 -1.35
CA THR A 169 8.96 -0.38 -0.03
C THR A 169 9.87 0.00 1.14
N SER A 170 11.10 0.42 0.85
CA SER A 170 12.12 0.81 1.83
C SER A 170 12.23 2.34 1.97
N ASP A 171 11.11 3.05 1.82
CA ASP A 171 11.08 4.52 1.86
C ASP A 171 11.04 5.12 3.28
N GLY A 172 11.03 4.27 4.32
CA GLY A 172 10.99 4.67 5.72
C GLY A 172 9.61 5.16 6.19
N LEU A 173 8.59 5.17 5.32
CA LEU A 173 7.24 5.63 5.67
C LEU A 173 6.65 4.79 6.80
N CYS A 174 6.82 3.46 6.77
CA CYS A 174 6.36 2.60 7.85
C CYS A 174 7.02 2.94 9.20
N GLY A 175 8.31 3.26 9.21
CA GLY A 175 9.03 3.70 10.41
C GLY A 175 8.47 5.02 10.94
N PHE A 176 8.26 6.00 10.05
CA PHE A 176 7.61 7.25 10.41
C PHE A 176 6.23 7.02 11.02
N LEU A 177 5.39 6.17 10.42
CA LEU A 177 4.03 5.91 10.90
C LEU A 177 3.99 5.23 12.28
N PHE A 178 4.94 4.32 12.57
CA PHE A 178 4.99 3.65 13.88
C PHE A 178 5.44 4.59 15.00
N TYR A 179 6.45 5.41 14.75
CA TYR A 179 7.02 6.33 15.75
C TYR A 179 6.44 7.74 15.67
N MET A 180 5.39 7.96 14.85
CA MET A 180 4.87 9.28 14.53
C MET A 180 4.54 10.12 15.77
N SER A 181 3.82 9.52 16.73
CA SER A 181 3.43 10.19 17.98
C SER A 181 4.64 10.62 18.80
N GLU A 182 5.60 9.71 19.00
CA GLU A 182 6.85 9.95 19.74
C GLU A 182 7.74 11.00 19.04
N ILE A 183 7.80 10.98 17.70
CA ILE A 183 8.52 11.99 16.92
C ILE A 183 7.93 13.39 17.18
N PHE A 184 6.61 13.54 17.13
CA PHE A 184 6.00 14.85 17.40
C PHE A 184 6.15 15.30 18.85
N ASP A 185 5.95 14.38 19.80
CA ASP A 185 6.08 14.69 21.22
C ASP A 185 7.54 15.08 21.57
N SER A 186 8.53 14.39 21.00
CA SER A 186 9.96 14.74 21.15
C SER A 186 10.34 16.09 20.50
N ALA A 187 9.59 16.52 19.48
CA ALA A 187 9.73 17.83 18.85
C ALA A 187 9.02 18.95 19.64
N GLY A 188 8.32 18.62 20.74
CA GLY A 188 7.55 19.57 21.55
C GLY A 188 6.19 19.96 20.95
N ILE A 189 5.71 19.21 19.96
CA ILE A 189 4.40 19.42 19.32
C ILE A 189 3.45 18.34 19.82
N SER A 190 2.21 18.71 20.17
CA SER A 190 1.20 17.72 20.54
C SER A 190 0.97 16.71 19.41
N SER A 191 1.03 15.41 19.72
CA SER A 191 0.72 14.33 18.78
C SER A 191 -0.59 14.52 17.99
N THR A 192 -1.67 15.00 18.61
CA THR A 192 -2.93 15.32 17.91
C THR A 192 -2.73 16.34 16.79
N LEU A 193 -1.99 17.42 17.05
CA LEU A 193 -1.65 18.40 16.02
C LEU A 193 -0.74 17.80 14.95
N GLY A 194 0.18 16.91 15.33
CA GLY A 194 1.03 16.16 14.39
C GLY A 194 0.23 15.33 13.39
N PHE A 195 -0.77 14.56 13.85
CA PHE A 195 -1.66 13.80 12.97
C PHE A 195 -2.47 14.68 12.02
N ILE A 196 -3.00 15.80 12.50
CA ILE A 196 -3.75 16.77 11.67
C ILE A 196 -2.84 17.38 10.60
N LEU A 197 -1.64 17.82 10.98
CA LEU A 197 -0.67 18.42 10.04
C LEU A 197 -0.30 17.45 8.93
N VAL A 198 -0.03 16.19 9.27
CA VAL A 198 0.31 15.17 8.27
C VAL A 198 -0.85 14.95 7.30
N ALA A 199 -2.09 14.87 7.77
CA ALA A 199 -3.22 14.72 6.87
C ALA A 199 -3.44 15.95 5.97
N VAL A 200 -3.29 17.16 6.51
CA VAL A 200 -3.40 18.42 5.75
C VAL A 200 -2.32 18.52 4.68
N VAL A 201 -1.10 18.02 4.93
CA VAL A 201 -0.01 17.99 3.95
C VAL A 201 -0.23 16.88 2.91
N GLN A 202 -0.70 15.70 3.32
CA GLN A 202 -0.87 14.56 2.41
C GLN A 202 -1.96 14.78 1.34
N ILE A 203 -3.11 15.38 1.70
CA ILE A 203 -4.22 15.62 0.75
C ILE A 203 -3.77 16.38 -0.51
N PRO A 204 -3.15 17.59 -0.43
CA PRO A 204 -2.69 18.31 -1.61
C PRO A 204 -1.53 17.60 -2.31
N SER A 205 -0.67 16.85 -1.60
CA SER A 205 0.39 16.05 -2.24
C SER A 205 -0.17 14.98 -3.18
N PHE A 206 -1.28 14.32 -2.83
CA PHE A 206 -1.93 13.35 -3.74
C PHE A 206 -2.59 14.04 -4.94
N VAL A 207 -3.24 15.20 -4.75
CA VAL A 207 -3.79 15.99 -5.87
C VAL A 207 -2.67 16.38 -6.84
N LEU A 208 -1.56 16.89 -6.30
CA LEU A 208 -0.40 17.31 -7.08
C LEU A 208 0.20 16.12 -7.82
N THR A 209 0.35 14.97 -7.17
CA THR A 209 0.89 13.75 -7.80
C THR A 209 0.02 13.29 -8.97
N ALA A 210 -1.30 13.30 -8.80
CA ALA A 210 -2.25 12.98 -9.86
C ALA A 210 -2.20 13.99 -11.02
N ALA A 211 -1.99 15.28 -10.76
CA ALA A 211 -1.83 16.28 -11.81
C ALA A 211 -0.48 16.19 -12.55
N LEU A 212 0.60 15.86 -11.83
CA LEU A 212 1.95 15.80 -12.39
C LEU A 212 2.19 14.57 -13.26
N ILE A 213 1.50 13.45 -12.99
CA ILE A 213 1.71 12.20 -13.73
C ILE A 213 1.35 12.33 -15.21
N ASP A 214 0.34 13.13 -15.52
CA ASP A 214 -0.11 13.40 -16.88
C ASP A 214 0.84 14.38 -17.62
N LYS A 215 1.58 15.22 -16.87
CA LYS A 215 2.46 16.26 -17.44
C LYS A 215 3.91 15.82 -17.64
N PHE A 216 4.51 15.13 -16.65
CA PHE A 216 5.96 14.88 -16.62
C PHE A 216 6.35 13.43 -16.94
N GLY A 217 5.37 12.54 -17.08
CA GLY A 217 5.60 11.13 -17.32
C GLY A 217 6.16 10.40 -16.09
N ARG A 218 6.02 9.06 -16.09
CA ARG A 218 6.25 8.21 -14.91
C ARG A 218 7.72 8.16 -14.46
N ARG A 219 8.67 8.10 -15.39
CA ARG A 219 10.11 7.97 -15.07
C ARG A 219 10.65 9.21 -14.35
N THR A 220 10.28 10.39 -14.81
CA THR A 220 10.68 11.65 -14.20
C THR A 220 10.12 11.79 -12.80
N LEU A 221 8.84 11.44 -12.62
CA LEU A 221 8.17 11.51 -11.32
C LEU A 221 8.79 10.54 -10.30
N LEU A 222 9.11 9.31 -10.73
CA LEU A 222 9.80 8.33 -9.89
C LEU A 222 11.17 8.86 -9.44
N MET A 223 11.99 9.37 -10.37
CA MET A 223 13.31 9.92 -10.02
C MET A 223 13.20 11.13 -9.08
N ALA A 224 12.27 12.05 -9.35
CA ALA A 224 12.03 13.21 -8.49
C ALA A 224 11.62 12.80 -7.06
N SER A 225 10.72 11.82 -6.92
CA SER A 225 10.29 11.32 -5.61
C SER A 225 11.44 10.64 -4.85
N ALA A 226 12.24 9.81 -5.52
CA ALA A 226 13.39 9.14 -4.91
C ALA A 226 14.44 10.15 -4.43
N THR A 227 14.71 11.21 -5.20
CA THR A 227 15.61 12.29 -4.75
C THR A 227 15.03 13.04 -3.55
N GLY A 228 13.72 13.30 -3.54
CA GLY A 228 13.04 13.95 -2.42
C GLY A 228 13.07 13.12 -1.14
N GLN A 229 12.86 11.81 -1.25
CA GLN A 229 12.95 10.87 -0.12
C GLN A 229 14.37 10.80 0.45
N CYS A 230 15.39 10.73 -0.43
CA CYS A 230 16.79 10.71 0.00
C CYS A 230 17.17 11.99 0.74
N LEU A 231 16.80 13.15 0.20
CA LEU A 231 16.99 14.45 0.85
C LEU A 231 16.23 14.54 2.18
N GLY A 232 14.99 14.08 2.23
CA GLY A 232 14.18 14.06 3.44
C GLY A 232 14.82 13.22 4.55
N CYS A 233 15.20 11.98 4.24
CA CYS A 233 15.87 11.10 5.20
C CYS A 233 17.21 11.69 5.68
N PHE A 234 17.98 12.31 4.77
CA PHE A 234 19.24 12.97 5.12
C PHE A 234 19.02 14.15 6.08
N LEU A 235 18.02 15.01 5.81
CA LEU A 235 17.70 16.15 6.66
C LEU A 235 17.17 15.72 8.03
N THR A 236 16.29 14.72 8.09
CA THR A 236 15.79 14.18 9.36
C THR A 236 16.94 13.58 10.18
N GLY A 237 17.81 12.79 9.54
CA GLY A 237 19.00 12.23 10.20
C GLY A 237 19.94 13.31 10.72
N LEU A 238 20.21 14.37 9.93
CA LEU A 238 21.02 15.51 10.34
C LEU A 238 20.40 16.27 11.53
N SER A 239 19.07 16.44 11.54
CA SER A 239 18.37 17.10 12.66
C SER A 239 18.56 16.35 13.98
N TYR A 240 18.41 15.02 13.97
CA TYR A 240 18.62 14.21 15.17
C TYR A 240 20.09 14.23 15.62
N PHE A 241 21.03 14.16 14.67
CA PHE A 241 22.46 14.27 14.97
C PHE A 241 22.79 15.59 15.69
N LEU A 242 22.26 16.72 15.19
CA LEU A 242 22.46 18.02 15.83
C LEU A 242 21.81 18.13 17.20
N GLN A 243 20.64 17.51 17.44
CA GLN A 243 20.02 17.49 18.76
C GLN A 243 20.88 16.74 19.77
N VAL A 244 21.45 15.59 19.40
CA VAL A 244 22.35 14.81 20.27
C VAL A 244 23.60 15.61 20.61
N TYR A 245 24.25 16.23 19.63
CA TYR A 245 25.44 17.07 19.87
C TYR A 245 25.14 18.28 20.76
N LYS A 246 23.98 18.91 20.59
CA LYS A 246 23.57 20.04 21.43
C LYS A 246 23.25 19.59 22.86
N PHE A 247 22.74 18.38 23.04
CA PHE A 247 22.54 17.76 24.36
C PHE A 247 23.88 17.41 25.03
N GLU A 248 24.82 16.79 24.33
CA GLU A 248 26.16 16.48 24.88
C GLU A 248 26.95 17.74 25.26
N GLY A 249 26.83 18.82 24.46
CA GLY A 249 27.45 20.11 24.79
C GLY A 249 26.92 20.75 26.08
N ILE A 250 25.66 20.51 26.44
CA ILE A 250 25.06 21.06 27.68
C ILE A 250 25.47 20.24 28.91
N TYR A 251 25.70 18.93 28.78
CA TYR A 251 26.14 18.07 29.90
C TYR A 251 27.64 18.16 30.18
N CYS A 252 28.47 18.52 29.18
CA CYS A 252 29.89 18.78 29.38
C CYS A 252 30.19 20.10 30.13
N ASP A 253 29.21 20.98 30.30
CA ASP A 253 29.35 22.25 31.06
C ASP A 253 28.92 22.14 32.53
N THR A 254 28.56 20.95 33.04
CA THR A 254 28.44 20.74 34.49
C THR A 254 29.77 20.26 35.07
N PRO A 255 30.48 21.09 35.87
CA PRO A 255 31.65 20.62 36.60
C PRO A 255 31.17 19.75 37.77
N TYR A 256 31.03 18.44 37.54
CA TYR A 256 31.17 17.48 38.62
C TYR A 256 32.66 17.28 38.91
N ASP A 257 33.26 18.32 39.49
CA ASP A 257 34.46 18.21 40.33
C ASP A 257 34.64 19.52 41.12
N LYS A 258 33.95 19.60 42.26
CA LYS A 258 34.44 20.05 43.58
C LYS A 258 33.30 20.07 44.60
#